data_AF-A0A8S3VK94-F1
#
_entry.id   AF-A0A8S3VK94-F1
#
_cell.length_a   1.000
_cell.length_b   1.000
_cell.length_c   1.000
_cell.angle_alpha   90.00
_cell.angle_beta   90.00
_cell.angle_gamma   90.00
#
_symmetry.space_group_name_H-M   'P 1'
#
loop_
_entity.id
_entity.type
_entity.pdbx_description
1 polymer ?
#
loop_
_entity_poly.entity_id
_entity_poly.type
_entity_poly.pdbx_seq_one_letter_code
_entity_poly.pdbx_strand_id
1 'polypeptide(L)'
;MFLISCVKHYNLDILGLAETHLTGDKVISVEGYQWFGLNRKHIHVRAKSGSGGVGILVRNSICNEFDVTIADNDTEGILWIKLENKTNANNVLYVCVVYLPPENSTRAVNVHEFFDNLMTKVYTVPQGNPFYMCGDWNSRCSDFVDSITGIDNLPDRHVVDFQCNSYGKVFVNFLQITRTRTKSSGVGACNKTVNDFLRAAIIHSDYRLTGPNCLTAANGMWILLKTEINKHKINQYCNITVFYFHRILLYF
;
A
#
# COMPACT_ATOMS: atom_id res chain seq x y z
N MET A 1 -15.57 14.01 5.55
CA MET A 1 -16.54 13.99 4.42
C MET A 1 -15.92 13.42 3.13
N PHE A 2 -14.81 13.96 2.60
CA PHE A 2 -14.20 13.52 1.33
C PHE A 2 -13.94 12.01 1.18
N LEU A 3 -13.26 11.37 2.15
CA LEU A 3 -12.97 9.92 2.13
C LEU A 3 -14.22 9.05 1.86
N ILE A 4 -15.32 9.34 2.55
CA ILE A 4 -16.59 8.60 2.41
C ILE A 4 -17.15 8.77 0.99
N SER A 5 -17.05 9.97 0.42
CA SER A 5 -17.47 10.26 -0.96
C SER A 5 -16.64 9.46 -1.98
N CYS A 6 -15.31 9.39 -1.82
CA CYS A 6 -14.45 8.59 -2.68
C CYS A 6 -14.79 7.09 -2.60
N VAL A 7 -14.92 6.55 -1.39
CA VAL A 7 -15.24 5.13 -1.16
C VAL A 7 -16.58 4.76 -1.81
N LYS A 8 -17.62 5.60 -1.64
CA LYS A 8 -18.94 5.38 -2.24
C LYS A 8 -18.92 5.55 -3.77
N HIS A 9 -18.22 6.57 -4.29
CA HIS A 9 -18.17 6.83 -5.74
C HIS A 9 -17.44 5.73 -6.53
N TYR A 10 -16.30 5.26 -6.03
CA TYR A 10 -15.46 4.29 -6.72
C TYR A 10 -15.81 2.82 -6.40
N ASN A 11 -16.70 2.57 -5.43
CA ASN A 11 -17.25 1.25 -5.11
C ASN A 11 -16.17 0.19 -4.79
N LEU A 12 -15.29 0.50 -3.83
CA LEU A 12 -14.05 -0.25 -3.55
C LEU A 12 -14.28 -1.53 -2.76
N ASP A 13 -13.55 -2.61 -3.02
CA ASP A 13 -13.61 -3.81 -2.17
C ASP A 13 -12.60 -3.75 -1.02
N ILE A 14 -11.36 -3.32 -1.29
CA ILE A 14 -10.29 -3.12 -0.29
C ILE A 14 -9.61 -1.78 -0.55
N LEU A 15 -9.45 -0.98 0.50
CA LEU A 15 -8.83 0.35 0.49
C LEU A 15 -7.73 0.42 1.55
N GLY A 16 -6.47 0.58 1.12
CA GLY A 16 -5.35 0.94 1.99
C GLY A 16 -5.26 2.45 2.23
N LEU A 17 -4.84 2.86 3.43
CA LEU A 17 -4.69 4.26 3.87
C LEU A 17 -3.36 4.49 4.59
N ALA A 18 -2.58 5.44 4.10
CA ALA A 18 -1.40 5.99 4.78
C ALA A 18 -1.72 7.35 5.42
N GLU A 19 -0.86 7.85 6.31
CA GLU A 19 -1.04 9.10 7.06
C GLU A 19 -2.44 9.27 7.70
N THR A 20 -2.90 8.23 8.41
CA THR A 20 -4.22 8.23 9.05
C THR A 20 -4.35 9.28 10.17
N HIS A 21 -3.21 9.71 10.73
CA HIS A 21 -3.09 10.62 11.88
C HIS A 21 -3.81 10.15 13.17
N LEU A 22 -4.24 8.88 13.20
CA LEU A 22 -4.97 8.30 14.32
C LEU A 22 -4.06 7.86 15.47
N THR A 23 -4.66 7.84 16.65
CA THR A 23 -3.98 7.76 17.96
C THR A 23 -4.79 6.87 18.91
N GLY A 24 -4.10 6.01 19.67
CA GLY A 24 -4.77 5.03 20.54
C GLY A 24 -5.76 4.16 19.75
N ASP A 25 -6.94 3.91 20.31
CA ASP A 25 -7.95 3.01 19.74
C ASP A 25 -8.95 3.70 18.77
N LYS A 26 -8.61 4.91 18.27
CA LYS A 26 -9.45 5.60 17.29
C LYS A 26 -9.58 4.81 16.00
N VAL A 27 -10.76 4.83 15.38
CA VAL A 27 -11.04 4.10 14.13
C VAL A 27 -11.55 5.03 13.04
N ILE A 28 -11.33 4.65 11.78
CA ILE A 28 -12.02 5.27 10.64
C ILE A 28 -13.32 4.51 10.41
N SER A 29 -14.46 5.14 10.68
CA SER A 29 -15.77 4.56 10.38
C SER A 29 -16.22 4.94 8.98
N VAL A 30 -16.47 3.94 8.13
CA VAL A 30 -17.14 4.11 6.84
C VAL A 30 -18.24 3.05 6.74
N GLU A 31 -19.46 3.49 6.47
CA GLU A 31 -20.63 2.63 6.31
C GLU A 31 -20.37 1.52 5.26
N GLY A 32 -20.57 0.27 5.67
CA GLY A 32 -20.34 -0.91 4.80
C GLY A 32 -18.89 -1.40 4.75
N TYR A 33 -17.98 -0.87 5.58
CA TYR A 33 -16.58 -1.30 5.67
C TYR A 33 -16.15 -1.60 7.12
N GLN A 34 -15.24 -2.55 7.24
CA GLN A 34 -14.53 -2.89 8.48
C GLN A 34 -13.13 -2.29 8.48
N TRP A 35 -12.72 -1.73 9.62
CA TRP A 35 -11.44 -1.06 9.81
C TRP A 35 -10.39 -1.97 10.45
N PHE A 36 -9.19 -1.97 9.87
CA PHE A 36 -7.99 -2.60 10.41
C PHE A 36 -6.90 -1.52 10.47
N GLY A 37 -6.58 -1.00 11.66
CA GLY A 37 -5.67 0.13 11.81
C GLY A 37 -4.39 -0.20 12.59
N LEU A 38 -3.26 0.32 12.14
CA LEU A 38 -2.04 0.46 12.94
C LEU A 38 -1.83 1.95 13.27
N ASN A 39 -2.46 2.36 14.37
CA ASN A 39 -2.36 3.70 14.90
C ASN A 39 -1.04 3.92 15.64
N ARG A 40 -0.60 5.17 15.74
CA ARG A 40 0.60 5.55 16.49
C ARG A 40 0.36 5.34 17.99
N LYS A 41 1.16 4.45 18.62
CA LYS A 41 1.17 4.21 20.07
C LYS A 41 1.79 5.38 20.85
N HIS A 42 2.85 5.99 20.32
CA HIS A 42 3.62 7.04 21.01
C HIS A 42 3.58 8.39 20.28
N ILE A 43 2.75 9.30 20.79
CA ILE A 43 2.79 10.72 20.43
C ILE A 43 3.92 11.38 21.23
N HIS A 44 4.84 12.06 20.55
CA HIS A 44 5.85 12.86 21.25
C HIS A 44 5.17 14.03 21.98
N VAL A 45 5.58 14.36 23.21
CA VAL A 45 4.89 15.34 24.07
C VAL A 45 4.75 16.75 23.48
N ARG A 46 5.53 17.09 22.45
CA ARG A 46 5.43 18.37 21.70
C ARG A 46 4.69 18.28 20.37
N ALA A 47 4.22 17.09 19.97
CA ALA A 47 3.52 16.89 18.69
C ALA A 47 2.02 17.13 18.85
N LYS A 48 1.45 18.03 18.01
CA LYS A 48 0.01 18.38 18.05
C LYS A 48 -0.92 17.23 17.58
N SER A 49 -0.38 16.21 16.94
CA SER A 49 -1.11 15.05 16.43
C SER A 49 -0.22 13.81 16.32
N GLY A 50 -0.82 12.63 16.22
CA GLY A 50 -0.11 11.38 15.92
C GLY A 50 0.28 11.28 14.45
N SER A 51 1.28 12.07 14.01
CA SER A 51 1.76 12.09 12.62
C SER A 51 2.05 10.68 12.07
N GLY A 52 1.62 10.35 10.85
CA GLY A 52 1.76 9.02 10.25
C GLY A 52 0.58 8.09 10.57
N GLY A 53 0.86 6.79 10.73
CA GLY A 53 -0.17 5.75 10.93
C GLY A 53 -0.68 5.18 9.61
N VAL A 54 -1.09 3.91 9.61
CA VAL A 54 -1.61 3.20 8.44
C VAL A 54 -2.88 2.42 8.78
N GLY A 55 -3.67 2.05 7.80
CA GLY A 55 -4.80 1.15 7.98
C GLY A 55 -5.44 0.67 6.69
N ILE A 56 -6.34 -0.29 6.79
CA ILE A 56 -7.07 -0.89 5.68
C ILE A 56 -8.56 -0.89 6.01
N LEU A 57 -9.38 -0.43 5.06
CA LEU A 57 -10.83 -0.60 5.05
C LEU A 57 -11.17 -1.77 4.10
N VAL A 58 -11.85 -2.79 4.60
CA VAL A 58 -12.34 -3.93 3.81
C VAL A 58 -13.86 -3.89 3.77
N ARG A 59 -14.45 -3.99 2.59
CA ARG A 59 -15.90 -3.98 2.41
C ARG A 59 -16.55 -5.17 3.11
N ASN A 60 -17.67 -4.95 3.80
CA ASN A 60 -18.36 -5.98 4.59
C ASN A 60 -18.78 -7.20 3.75
N SER A 61 -19.08 -7.04 2.45
CA SER A 61 -19.34 -8.20 1.57
C SER A 61 -18.12 -9.11 1.41
N ILE A 62 -16.91 -8.55 1.38
CA ILE A 62 -15.67 -9.34 1.41
C ILE A 62 -15.51 -10.00 2.78
N CYS A 63 -15.72 -9.27 3.88
CA CYS A 63 -15.71 -9.85 5.24
C CYS A 63 -16.78 -10.93 5.49
N ASN A 64 -17.83 -11.00 4.66
CA ASN A 64 -18.81 -12.09 4.72
C ASN A 64 -18.22 -13.38 4.14
N GLU A 65 -17.47 -13.29 3.03
CA GLU A 65 -16.86 -14.42 2.32
C GLU A 65 -15.47 -14.83 2.86
N PHE A 66 -14.80 -13.90 3.55
CA PHE A 66 -13.43 -14.04 4.03
C PHE A 66 -13.30 -13.77 5.51
N ASP A 67 -12.50 -14.60 6.20
CA ASP A 67 -11.96 -14.26 7.50
C ASP A 67 -10.78 -13.31 7.29
N VAL A 68 -10.92 -12.08 7.78
CA VAL A 68 -9.92 -11.02 7.64
C VAL A 68 -9.22 -10.81 8.98
N THR A 69 -7.92 -11.05 8.99
CA THR A 69 -7.08 -11.04 10.20
C THR A 69 -5.85 -10.15 10.00
N ILE A 70 -5.33 -9.55 11.06
CA ILE A 70 -4.02 -8.89 11.02
C ILE A 70 -2.96 -9.99 10.92
N ALA A 71 -2.16 -9.96 9.86
CA ALA A 71 -1.11 -10.93 9.61
C ALA A 71 0.24 -10.49 10.18
N ASP A 72 0.48 -9.18 10.27
CA ASP A 72 1.64 -8.53 10.88
C ASP A 72 1.34 -7.03 11.06
N ASN A 73 1.76 -6.48 12.20
CA ASN A 73 1.71 -5.06 12.54
C ASN A 73 2.85 -4.65 13.48
N ASP A 74 3.96 -5.40 13.49
CA ASP A 74 5.07 -5.22 14.45
C ASP A 74 5.91 -3.97 14.12
N THR A 75 6.04 -3.62 12.84
CA THR A 75 6.78 -2.42 12.40
C THR A 75 5.86 -1.22 12.20
N GLU A 76 6.18 -0.09 12.84
CA GLU A 76 5.41 1.14 12.67
C GLU A 76 5.40 1.61 11.20
N GLY A 77 4.20 1.80 10.65
CA GLY A 77 4.04 2.16 9.23
C GLY A 77 3.95 0.96 8.28
N ILE A 78 3.96 -0.27 8.77
CA ILE A 78 3.68 -1.48 7.98
C ILE A 78 2.48 -2.20 8.61
N LEU A 79 1.43 -2.44 7.84
CA LEU A 79 0.28 -3.26 8.26
C LEU A 79 -0.05 -4.29 7.19
N TRP A 80 0.05 -5.57 7.55
CA TRP A 80 -0.42 -6.69 6.76
C TRP A 80 -1.74 -7.21 7.30
N ILE A 81 -2.70 -7.46 6.41
CA ILE A 81 -3.85 -8.32 6.66
C ILE A 81 -3.79 -9.58 5.79
N LYS A 82 -4.35 -10.66 6.31
CA LYS A 82 -4.62 -11.92 5.60
C LYS A 82 -6.13 -12.06 5.45
N LEU A 83 -6.58 -12.33 4.23
CA LEU A 83 -7.94 -12.72 3.90
C LEU A 83 -7.92 -14.21 3.54
N GLU A 84 -8.61 -15.02 4.31
CA GLU A 84 -8.78 -16.46 4.05
C GLU A 84 -10.25 -16.76 3.75
N ASN A 85 -10.55 -17.45 2.64
CA ASN A 85 -11.95 -17.70 2.29
C ASN A 85 -12.57 -18.76 3.21
N LYS A 86 -13.72 -18.43 3.81
CA LYS A 86 -14.40 -19.26 4.81
C LYS A 86 -14.86 -20.64 4.30
N THR A 87 -14.97 -20.79 2.98
CA THR A 87 -15.40 -22.04 2.33
C THR A 87 -14.26 -22.79 1.62
N ASN A 88 -13.09 -22.18 1.50
CA ASN A 88 -11.94 -22.76 0.81
C ASN A 88 -10.63 -22.22 1.40
N ALA A 89 -10.05 -22.93 2.36
CA ALA A 89 -8.82 -22.52 3.04
C ALA A 89 -7.59 -22.38 2.12
N ASN A 90 -7.60 -22.95 0.91
CA ASN A 90 -6.53 -22.76 -0.09
C ASN A 90 -6.63 -21.41 -0.82
N ASN A 91 -7.66 -20.62 -0.53
CA ASN A 91 -8.04 -19.40 -1.23
C ASN A 91 -7.66 -18.21 -0.32
N VAL A 92 -6.35 -17.95 -0.22
CA VAL A 92 -5.76 -16.96 0.69
C VAL A 92 -5.16 -15.79 -0.09
N LEU A 93 -5.32 -14.58 0.45
CA LEU A 93 -4.79 -13.33 -0.08
C LEU A 93 -4.14 -12.52 1.04
N TYR A 94 -2.97 -11.94 0.80
CA TYR A 94 -2.35 -10.97 1.72
C TYR A 94 -2.41 -9.55 1.13
N VAL A 95 -2.71 -8.56 1.97
CA VAL A 95 -2.70 -7.14 1.60
C VAL A 95 -1.89 -6.36 2.62
N CYS A 96 -0.95 -5.54 2.15
CA CYS A 96 -0.08 -4.71 2.98
C CYS A 96 -0.26 -3.23 2.66
N VAL A 97 -0.29 -2.38 3.70
CA VAL A 97 -0.16 -0.93 3.58
C VAL A 97 1.14 -0.47 4.23
N VAL A 98 1.84 0.40 3.53
CA VAL A 98 3.12 0.98 3.87
C VAL A 98 3.00 2.51 4.01
N TYR A 99 3.66 3.05 5.03
CA TYR A 99 4.02 4.46 5.15
C TYR A 99 5.46 4.54 5.64
N LEU A 100 6.39 4.70 4.68
CA LEU A 100 7.78 5.04 4.99
C LEU A 100 7.85 6.58 5.18
N PRO A 101 8.18 7.10 6.39
CA PRO A 101 8.26 8.54 6.61
C PRO A 101 9.38 9.18 5.77
N PRO A 102 9.26 10.44 5.30
CA PRO A 102 10.31 11.08 4.49
C PRO A 102 11.69 11.14 5.16
N GLU A 103 12.77 11.11 4.38
CA GLU A 103 14.18 11.15 4.85
C GLU A 103 14.49 12.28 5.84
N ASN A 104 13.96 13.48 5.59
CA ASN A 104 14.17 14.66 6.42
C ASN A 104 13.11 14.82 7.53
N SER A 105 12.35 13.76 7.82
CA SER A 105 11.34 13.73 8.88
C SER A 105 12.00 13.61 10.26
N THR A 106 11.41 14.25 11.27
CA THR A 106 11.72 13.95 12.69
C THR A 106 11.36 12.52 13.11
N ARG A 107 10.72 11.76 12.21
CA ARG A 107 10.37 10.35 12.32
C ARG A 107 11.01 9.50 11.20
N ALA A 108 12.10 9.96 10.59
CA ALA A 108 12.87 9.15 9.65
C ALA A 108 13.31 7.85 10.35
N VAL A 109 13.22 6.73 9.63
CA VAL A 109 13.59 5.40 10.10
C VAL A 109 14.85 4.91 9.39
N ASN A 110 15.48 3.87 9.92
CA ASN A 110 16.48 3.13 9.16
C ASN A 110 15.78 2.43 7.98
N VAL A 111 16.02 2.92 6.77
CA VAL A 111 15.38 2.41 5.55
C VAL A 111 15.74 0.96 5.25
N HIS A 112 16.95 0.52 5.62
CA HIS A 112 17.35 -0.88 5.43
C HIS A 112 16.54 -1.79 6.35
N GLU A 113 16.48 -1.49 7.64
CA GLU A 113 15.65 -2.21 8.62
C GLU A 113 14.17 -2.24 8.22
N PHE A 114 13.64 -1.13 7.68
CA PHE A 114 12.26 -1.07 7.18
C PHE A 114 12.01 -2.04 6.02
N PHE A 115 12.91 -2.09 5.03
CA PHE A 115 12.80 -3.03 3.92
C PHE A 115 13.15 -4.48 4.30
N ASP A 116 14.04 -4.70 5.27
CA ASP A 116 14.36 -6.02 5.80
C ASP A 116 13.17 -6.62 6.57
N ASN A 117 12.41 -5.81 7.30
CA ASN A 117 11.16 -6.23 7.94
C ASN A 117 10.08 -6.56 6.90
N LEU A 118 9.92 -5.73 5.84
CA LEU A 118 9.04 -6.06 4.71
C LEU A 118 9.45 -7.36 4.02
N MET A 119 10.74 -7.54 3.73
CA MET A 119 11.26 -8.75 3.09
C MET A 119 11.04 -9.98 3.96
N THR A 120 11.30 -9.88 5.26
CA THR A 120 11.02 -10.95 6.23
C THR A 120 9.56 -11.35 6.15
N LYS A 121 8.62 -10.40 6.19
CA LYS A 121 7.20 -10.74 6.10
C LYS A 121 6.85 -11.35 4.76
N VAL A 122 7.34 -10.79 3.65
CA VAL A 122 7.21 -11.36 2.31
C VAL A 122 7.69 -12.83 2.32
N TYR A 123 8.86 -13.14 2.87
CA TYR A 123 9.37 -14.52 2.96
C TYR A 123 8.48 -15.47 3.77
N THR A 124 7.74 -14.99 4.77
CA THR A 124 6.75 -15.82 5.49
C THR A 124 5.45 -16.09 4.73
N VAL A 125 5.13 -15.34 3.66
CA VAL A 125 3.95 -15.62 2.82
C VAL A 125 4.13 -16.99 2.16
N PRO A 126 3.20 -17.96 2.38
CA PRO A 126 3.34 -19.30 1.81
C PRO A 126 3.39 -19.29 0.29
N GLN A 127 4.19 -20.18 -0.30
CA GLN A 127 4.34 -20.28 -1.75
C GLN A 127 2.98 -20.53 -2.42
N GLY A 128 2.71 -19.77 -3.48
CA GLY A 128 1.45 -19.82 -4.24
C GLY A 128 0.38 -18.85 -3.77
N ASN A 129 0.45 -18.33 -2.53
CA ASN A 129 -0.49 -17.32 -2.07
C ASN A 129 -0.14 -15.93 -2.66
N PRO A 130 -1.08 -15.25 -3.34
CA PRO A 130 -0.85 -13.89 -3.82
C PRO A 130 -0.76 -12.89 -2.66
N PHE A 131 0.04 -11.84 -2.87
CA PHE A 131 0.07 -10.68 -2.00
C PHE A 131 0.10 -9.38 -2.79
N TYR A 132 -0.52 -8.33 -2.24
CA TYR A 132 -0.47 -6.97 -2.74
C TYR A 132 0.12 -6.11 -1.64
N MET A 133 1.11 -5.27 -1.97
CA MET A 133 1.54 -4.18 -1.09
C MET A 133 0.94 -2.89 -1.62
N CYS A 134 0.97 -1.80 -0.84
CA CYS A 134 0.52 -0.48 -1.27
C CYS A 134 0.88 0.62 -0.26
N GLY A 135 0.62 1.88 -0.60
CA GLY A 135 0.80 3.02 0.30
C GLY A 135 1.87 4.00 -0.17
N ASP A 136 2.46 4.72 0.79
CA ASP A 136 3.42 5.79 0.55
C ASP A 136 4.83 5.34 0.92
N TRP A 137 5.67 5.23 -0.10
CA TRP A 137 7.05 4.78 0.03
C TRP A 137 8.01 5.94 0.28
N ASN A 138 7.60 7.21 0.11
CA ASN A 138 8.49 8.39 0.08
C ASN A 138 9.85 8.13 -0.60
N SER A 139 9.87 7.31 -1.67
CA SER A 139 11.07 6.74 -2.29
C SER A 139 11.15 7.20 -3.74
N ARG A 140 11.84 8.32 -3.97
CA ARG A 140 11.99 8.91 -5.31
C ARG A 140 13.07 8.18 -6.08
N CYS A 141 12.67 7.54 -7.17
CA CYS A 141 13.49 6.55 -7.87
C CYS A 141 14.15 7.06 -9.14
N SER A 142 13.93 8.32 -9.54
CA SER A 142 14.36 8.85 -10.83
C SER A 142 13.96 7.89 -11.98
N ASP A 143 14.89 7.69 -12.91
CA ASP A 143 14.96 6.77 -14.04
C ASP A 143 15.61 5.41 -13.71
N PHE A 144 15.82 5.06 -12.43
CA PHE A 144 16.42 3.76 -12.08
C PHE A 144 15.61 2.58 -12.65
N VAL A 145 16.34 1.61 -13.18
CA VAL A 145 15.79 0.39 -13.77
C VAL A 145 15.29 -0.53 -12.65
N ASP A 146 13.97 -0.62 -12.49
CA ASP A 146 13.31 -1.50 -11.52
C ASP A 146 13.11 -2.93 -12.04
N SER A 147 13.41 -3.18 -13.32
CA SER A 147 13.37 -4.48 -13.97
C SER A 147 14.73 -5.17 -14.05
N ILE A 148 14.71 -6.49 -14.26
CA ILE A 148 15.93 -7.26 -14.56
C ILE A 148 15.91 -7.68 -16.03
N THR A 149 16.78 -7.08 -16.85
CA THR A 149 16.89 -7.31 -18.30
C THR A 149 17.01 -8.80 -18.64
N GLY A 150 16.22 -9.27 -19.61
CA GLY A 150 16.19 -10.68 -20.02
C GLY A 150 15.44 -11.62 -19.07
N ILE A 151 15.12 -11.18 -17.85
CA ILE A 151 14.27 -11.91 -16.90
C ILE A 151 12.85 -11.33 -16.91
N ASP A 152 12.71 -10.01 -16.84
CA ASP A 152 11.43 -9.28 -16.89
C ASP A 152 11.01 -8.99 -18.33
N ASN A 153 9.78 -9.41 -18.68
CA ASN A 153 9.09 -8.98 -19.89
C ASN A 153 8.01 -7.96 -19.49
N LEU A 154 8.45 -6.73 -19.22
CA LEU A 154 7.62 -5.60 -18.84
C LEU A 154 7.87 -4.45 -19.80
N PRO A 155 6.84 -3.65 -20.15
CA PRO A 155 7.05 -2.38 -20.84
C PRO A 155 7.83 -1.43 -19.94
N ASP A 156 8.60 -0.54 -20.56
CA ASP A 156 9.38 0.47 -19.84
C ASP A 156 8.51 1.34 -18.94
N ARG A 157 9.06 1.71 -17.79
CA ARG A 157 8.41 2.61 -16.84
C ARG A 157 8.36 4.01 -17.42
N HIS A 158 7.16 4.59 -17.46
CA HIS A 158 7.01 6.03 -17.69
C HIS A 158 7.50 6.80 -16.46
N VAL A 159 8.70 7.36 -16.53
CA VAL A 159 9.31 8.17 -15.46
C VAL A 159 8.54 9.49 -15.32
N VAL A 160 8.12 9.84 -14.10
CA VAL A 160 7.33 11.06 -13.82
C VAL A 160 8.07 12.10 -12.97
N ASP A 161 9.02 11.69 -12.11
CA ASP A 161 10.06 12.54 -11.54
C ASP A 161 11.45 11.96 -11.85
N PHE A 162 12.41 12.84 -12.11
CA PHE A 162 13.83 12.52 -12.31
C PHE A 162 14.68 12.85 -11.07
N GLN A 163 14.03 13.18 -9.94
CA GLN A 163 14.70 13.29 -8.66
C GLN A 163 14.90 11.92 -8.04
N CYS A 164 16.04 11.75 -7.38
CA CYS A 164 16.37 10.60 -6.56
C CYS A 164 16.52 11.04 -5.12
N ASN A 165 16.07 10.22 -4.17
CA ASN A 165 16.44 10.34 -2.76
C ASN A 165 17.19 9.08 -2.28
N SER A 166 17.70 9.06 -1.04
CA SER A 166 18.49 7.91 -0.57
C SER A 166 17.64 6.63 -0.45
N TYR A 167 16.33 6.75 -0.24
CA TYR A 167 15.41 5.61 -0.16
C TYR A 167 15.12 4.96 -1.52
N GLY A 168 15.07 5.74 -2.61
CA GLY A 168 14.75 5.25 -3.95
C GLY A 168 15.61 4.07 -4.42
N LYS A 169 16.92 4.09 -4.13
CA LYS A 169 17.84 2.98 -4.45
C LYS A 169 17.48 1.69 -3.69
N VAL A 170 17.15 1.81 -2.41
CA VAL A 170 16.80 0.66 -1.56
C VAL A 170 15.44 0.09 -1.99
N PHE A 171 14.48 0.96 -2.31
CA PHE A 171 13.18 0.54 -2.84
C PHE A 171 13.32 -0.21 -4.16
N VAL A 172 14.09 0.30 -5.14
CA VAL A 172 14.35 -0.38 -6.42
C VAL A 172 14.97 -1.77 -6.22
N ASN A 173 15.95 -1.91 -5.32
CA ASN A 173 16.54 -3.21 -4.99
C ASN A 173 15.49 -4.16 -4.37
N PHE A 174 14.66 -3.67 -3.45
CA PHE A 174 13.52 -4.42 -2.90
C PHE A 174 12.53 -4.87 -3.99
N LEU A 175 12.27 -4.07 -5.03
CA LEU A 175 11.43 -4.45 -6.17
C LEU A 175 12.05 -5.60 -6.98
N GLN A 176 13.33 -5.48 -7.31
CA GLN A 176 14.05 -6.53 -8.04
C GLN A 176 14.07 -7.85 -7.26
N ILE A 177 14.41 -7.81 -5.97
CA ILE A 177 14.45 -9.00 -5.10
C ILE A 177 13.07 -9.64 -4.99
N THR A 178 12.01 -8.88 -4.70
CA THR A 178 10.65 -9.43 -4.58
C THR A 178 10.15 -10.09 -5.87
N ARG A 179 10.49 -9.54 -7.06
CA ARG A 179 10.20 -10.14 -8.38
C ARG A 179 10.92 -11.46 -8.63
N THR A 180 12.19 -11.61 -8.23
CA THR A 180 12.92 -12.88 -8.45
C THR A 180 12.22 -14.05 -7.75
N ARG A 181 11.66 -13.82 -6.55
CA ARG A 181 10.93 -14.84 -5.78
C ARG A 181 9.56 -15.19 -6.37
N THR A 182 8.82 -14.26 -6.96
CA THR A 182 7.55 -14.62 -7.62
C THR A 182 7.80 -15.53 -8.83
N LYS A 183 8.96 -15.39 -9.50
CA LYS A 183 9.33 -16.22 -10.66
C LYS A 183 9.79 -17.63 -10.30
N SER A 184 10.64 -17.79 -9.28
CA SER A 184 11.06 -19.13 -8.82
C SER A 184 9.89 -19.98 -8.31
N SER A 185 8.75 -19.37 -7.97
CA SER A 185 7.55 -20.06 -7.49
C SER A 185 6.76 -20.82 -8.57
N GLY A 186 7.02 -20.58 -9.87
CA GLY A 186 6.29 -21.19 -10.99
C GLY A 186 4.86 -20.68 -11.22
N VAL A 187 4.33 -19.81 -10.36
CA VAL A 187 2.93 -19.33 -10.43
C VAL A 187 2.81 -18.08 -11.30
N GLY A 188 2.51 -18.28 -12.58
CA GLY A 188 2.35 -17.20 -13.57
C GLY A 188 1.30 -16.13 -13.21
N ALA A 189 0.33 -16.45 -12.34
CA ALA A 189 -0.68 -15.49 -11.87
C ALA A 189 -0.12 -14.41 -10.92
N CYS A 190 0.80 -14.77 -10.01
CA CYS A 190 1.36 -13.83 -9.03
C CYS A 190 2.17 -12.70 -9.68
N ASN A 191 2.80 -13.01 -10.83
CA ASN A 191 3.56 -12.03 -11.61
C ASN A 191 2.71 -10.88 -12.17
N LYS A 192 1.41 -11.05 -12.44
CA LYS A 192 0.61 -9.93 -12.96
C LYS A 192 0.29 -8.92 -11.84
N THR A 193 -0.16 -9.44 -10.70
CA THR A 193 -0.45 -8.71 -9.47
C THR A 193 0.70 -7.81 -9.02
N VAL A 194 1.91 -8.36 -8.86
CA VAL A 194 3.06 -7.56 -8.41
C VAL A 194 3.42 -6.51 -9.45
N ASN A 195 3.44 -6.84 -10.74
CA ASN A 195 3.85 -5.89 -11.76
C ASN A 195 2.85 -4.75 -12.01
N ASP A 196 1.53 -5.02 -11.92
CA ASP A 196 0.50 -3.98 -11.98
C ASP A 196 0.56 -3.07 -10.73
N PHE A 197 0.85 -3.63 -9.55
CA PHE A 197 1.07 -2.84 -8.34
C PHE A 197 2.35 -1.97 -8.42
N LEU A 198 3.47 -2.51 -8.90
CA LEU A 198 4.74 -1.79 -8.91
C LEU A 198 4.76 -0.61 -9.88
N ARG A 199 4.01 -0.68 -11.00
CA ARG A 199 3.78 0.50 -11.85
C ARG A 199 3.14 1.64 -11.07
N ALA A 200 2.18 1.36 -10.21
CA ALA A 200 1.54 2.37 -9.39
C ALA A 200 2.46 2.91 -8.31
N ALA A 201 3.13 2.03 -7.57
CA ALA A 201 3.99 2.40 -6.45
C ALA A 201 5.07 3.41 -6.84
N ILE A 202 5.66 3.28 -8.04
CA ILE A 202 6.73 4.18 -8.51
C ILE A 202 6.17 5.49 -9.11
N ILE A 203 4.95 5.52 -9.63
CA ILE A 203 4.32 6.77 -10.13
C ILE A 203 3.94 7.72 -8.98
N HIS A 204 3.96 7.27 -7.72
CA HIS A 204 3.36 8.00 -6.59
C HIS A 204 4.34 8.69 -5.63
N SER A 205 5.66 8.51 -5.76
CA SER A 205 6.68 9.21 -4.94
C SER A 205 6.87 10.70 -5.30
N ASP A 206 6.17 11.17 -6.34
CA ASP A 206 6.73 12.12 -7.29
C ASP A 206 5.94 13.44 -7.44
N TYR A 207 4.66 13.49 -7.04
CA TYR A 207 3.83 14.69 -7.25
C TYR A 207 3.69 15.60 -6.02
N ARG A 208 4.32 16.77 -6.09
CA ARG A 208 3.94 17.98 -5.32
C ARG A 208 3.72 19.15 -6.27
N LEU A 209 2.49 19.34 -6.73
CA LEU A 209 2.14 20.53 -7.52
C LEU A 209 2.13 21.77 -6.63
N THR A 210 2.88 22.79 -7.05
CA THR A 210 2.83 24.14 -6.47
C THR A 210 2.60 25.13 -7.60
N GLY A 211 1.42 25.76 -7.65
CA GLY A 211 1.01 26.64 -8.74
C GLY A 211 -0.15 27.55 -8.33
N PRO A 212 -0.15 28.87 -8.62
CA PRO A 212 -1.07 29.81 -7.95
C PRO A 212 -2.51 29.79 -8.46
N ASN A 213 -2.78 29.24 -9.65
CA ASN A 213 -4.05 29.40 -10.37
C ASN A 213 -4.90 28.11 -10.46
N CYS A 214 -4.55 27.07 -9.71
CA CYS A 214 -5.43 25.92 -9.50
C CYS A 214 -6.29 26.20 -8.25
N LEU A 215 -7.62 26.22 -8.40
CA LEU A 215 -8.57 26.34 -7.27
C LEU A 215 -8.17 25.36 -6.16
N THR A 216 -7.92 25.89 -4.97
CA THR A 216 -6.76 25.50 -4.15
C THR A 216 -6.87 24.16 -3.45
N ALA A 217 -6.67 23.09 -4.23
CA ALA A 217 -6.26 21.77 -3.77
C ALA A 217 -4.84 21.82 -3.18
N ALA A 218 -4.71 22.38 -1.98
CA ALA A 218 -3.54 22.14 -1.15
C ALA A 218 -3.62 20.71 -0.57
N ASN A 219 -2.58 19.92 -0.82
CA ASN A 219 -2.31 18.55 -0.33
C ASN A 219 -2.96 17.40 -1.14
N GLY A 220 -2.10 16.58 -1.75
CA GLY A 220 -2.42 15.21 -2.22
C GLY A 220 -2.79 15.09 -3.70
N MET A 221 -1.99 14.32 -4.45
CA MET A 221 -2.44 13.71 -5.71
C MET A 221 -3.15 12.39 -5.39
N TRP A 222 -4.30 12.17 -6.01
CA TRP A 222 -5.14 10.98 -5.85
C TRP A 222 -4.96 10.08 -7.07
N ILE A 223 -4.59 8.82 -6.89
CA ILE A 223 -4.62 7.83 -7.98
C ILE A 223 -5.44 6.60 -7.59
N LEU A 224 -6.29 6.20 -8.54
CA LEU A 224 -7.25 5.12 -8.47
C LEU A 224 -6.68 3.89 -9.18
N LEU A 225 -6.27 2.86 -8.43
CA LEU A 225 -5.96 1.55 -9.02
C LEU A 225 -7.23 0.70 -9.12
N LYS A 226 -8.09 1.00 -10.09
CA LYS A 226 -9.24 0.13 -10.38
C LYS A 226 -8.77 -1.12 -11.12
N THR A 227 -8.21 -2.06 -10.37
CA THR A 227 -7.94 -3.40 -10.88
C THR A 227 -9.29 -4.11 -11.02
N GLU A 228 -9.89 -4.08 -12.22
CA GLU A 228 -11.09 -4.87 -12.51
C GLU A 228 -10.70 -6.34 -12.63
N ILE A 229 -11.13 -7.08 -11.64
CA ILE A 229 -10.91 -8.51 -11.53
C ILE A 229 -12.26 -9.01 -10.94
N ASN A 230 -13.02 -9.85 -11.68
CA ASN A 230 -14.42 -10.27 -11.41
C ASN A 230 -14.68 -11.08 -10.10
N LYS A 231 -14.90 -12.43 -10.10
CA LYS A 231 -15.08 -13.23 -8.86
C LYS A 231 -14.63 -14.72 -8.75
N HIS A 232 -14.81 -15.57 -9.77
CA HIS A 232 -15.06 -17.02 -9.50
C HIS A 232 -13.97 -17.91 -8.81
N LYS A 233 -12.67 -17.57 -8.69
CA LYS A 233 -11.64 -18.31 -7.88
C LYS A 233 -10.37 -17.44 -7.68
N ILE A 234 -9.82 -17.13 -6.49
CA ILE A 234 -8.86 -15.99 -6.23
C ILE A 234 -7.68 -15.77 -7.19
N ASN A 235 -7.14 -16.82 -7.84
CA ASN A 235 -6.28 -16.68 -9.05
C ASN A 235 -6.87 -15.72 -10.11
N GLN A 236 -8.16 -15.48 -9.95
CA GLN A 236 -9.13 -14.63 -10.58
C GLN A 236 -10.14 -14.25 -9.47
N TYR A 237 -9.81 -13.24 -8.65
CA TYR A 237 -10.44 -11.90 -8.76
C TYR A 237 -10.88 -11.17 -7.43
N CYS A 238 -10.52 -9.89 -7.24
CA CYS A 238 -11.03 -8.91 -6.24
C CYS A 238 -10.70 -7.46 -6.66
N ASN A 239 -11.57 -6.45 -6.53
CA ASN A 239 -11.21 -5.04 -6.85
C ASN A 239 -10.41 -4.38 -5.72
N ILE A 240 -9.14 -4.75 -5.62
CA ILE A 240 -8.19 -4.07 -4.75
C ILE A 240 -7.89 -2.71 -5.38
N THR A 241 -8.21 -1.65 -4.64
CA THR A 241 -8.00 -0.27 -5.09
C THR A 241 -7.44 0.55 -3.95
N VAL A 242 -6.14 0.72 -4.02
CA VAL A 242 -5.36 1.59 -3.15
C VAL A 242 -5.74 3.04 -3.42
N PHE A 243 -5.88 3.84 -2.36
CA PHE A 243 -5.83 5.30 -2.47
C PHE A 243 -4.75 5.81 -1.54
N TYR A 244 -4.01 6.80 -2.00
CA TYR A 244 -3.17 7.61 -1.14
C TYR A 244 -3.98 8.80 -0.61
N PHE A 245 -3.89 9.06 0.70
CA PHE A 245 -4.43 10.27 1.32
C PHE A 245 -3.33 10.98 2.10
N HIS A 246 -2.67 11.98 1.47
CA HIS A 246 -1.78 12.87 2.20
C HIS A 246 -2.63 13.76 3.12
N ARG A 247 -2.53 13.57 4.44
CA ARG A 247 -3.45 14.08 5.47
C ARG A 247 -4.94 13.80 5.23
N ILE A 248 -5.49 12.79 5.91
CA ILE A 248 -6.93 12.75 6.16
C ILE A 248 -7.30 13.83 7.19
N LEU A 249 -7.73 15.00 6.74
CA LEU A 249 -8.40 16.00 7.59
C LEU A 249 -9.79 15.50 8.00
N LEU A 250 -9.80 14.60 8.99
CA LEU A 250 -10.99 14.27 9.77
C LEU A 250 -11.30 15.45 10.68
N TYR A 251 -12.07 16.40 10.14
CA TYR A 251 -12.92 17.25 10.96
C TYR A 251 -13.95 16.33 11.64
N PHE A 252 -13.65 15.97 12.89
CA PHE A 252 -14.56 15.38 13.86
C PHE A 252 -15.29 16.51 14.60
#